data_AF-A0A6M4YI45-F1
#
_entry.id   AF-A0A6M4YI45-F1
#
_cell.length_a   1.000
_cell.length_b   1.000
_cell.length_c   1.000
_cell.angle_alpha   90.00
_cell.angle_beta   90.00
_cell.angle_gamma   90.00
#
_symmetry.space_group_name_H-M   'P 1'
#
loop_
_entity.id
_entity.type
_entity.pdbx_description
1 polymer ?
#
loop_
_entity_poly.entity_id
_entity_poly.type
_entity_poly.pdbx_seq_one_letter_code
_entity_poly.pdbx_strand_id
1 'polypeptide(L)' 'MIKCHLSKIMGEKRLKIADVARETGLNRGTITRMYNETATRIELDAIETLCRYLNVKIEDLYELVD' A
#
# COMPACT_ATOMS: atom_id res chain seq x y z
N MET A 1 8.43 -4.82 -14.82
CA MET A 1 7.80 -3.67 -14.12
C MET A 1 7.56 -4.01 -12.64
N ILE A 2 7.68 -3.03 -11.72
CA ILE A 2 7.31 -3.25 -10.31
C ILE A 2 5.78 -3.10 -10.18
N LYS A 3 5.13 -4.09 -9.57
CA LYS A 3 3.68 -4.13 -9.34
C LYS A 3 3.36 -3.91 -7.86
N CYS A 4 2.27 -3.18 -7.56
CA CYS A 4 1.81 -2.95 -6.20
C CYS A 4 0.46 -3.64 -5.94
N HIS A 5 0.42 -4.55 -4.98
CA HIS A 5 -0.78 -5.35 -4.67
C HIS A 5 -1.67 -4.74 -3.59
N LEU A 6 -1.45 -3.46 -3.24
CA LEU A 6 -2.18 -2.81 -2.14
C LEU A 6 -3.70 -2.86 -2.33
N SER A 7 -4.19 -2.67 -3.55
CA SER A 7 -5.63 -2.71 -3.85
C SER A 7 -6.26 -4.08 -3.56
N LYS A 8 -5.56 -5.16 -3.96
CA LYS A 8 -5.97 -6.53 -3.67
C LYS A 8 -6.02 -6.80 -2.17
N ILE A 9 -4.93 -6.51 -1.45
CA ILE A 9 -4.81 -6.75 0.00
C ILE A 9 -5.90 -5.97 0.76
N MET A 10 -6.11 -4.70 0.42
CA MET A 10 -7.14 -3.87 1.04
C MET A 10 -8.55 -4.39 0.74
N GLY A 11 -8.80 -4.85 -0.49
CA GLY A 11 -10.06 -5.46 -0.88
C GLY A 11 -10.38 -6.73 -0.08
N GLU A 12 -9.41 -7.63 0.07
CA GLU A 12 -9.53 -8.87 0.86
C GLU A 12 -9.82 -8.57 2.34
N LYS A 13 -9.19 -7.52 2.89
CA LYS A 13 -9.40 -7.06 4.28
C LYS A 13 -10.59 -6.10 4.44
N ARG A 14 -11.31 -5.76 3.37
CA ARG A 14 -12.44 -4.80 3.34
C ARG A 14 -12.09 -3.42 3.92
N LEU A 15 -10.88 -2.95 3.68
CA LEU A 15 -10.37 -1.68 4.18
C LEU A 15 -10.64 -0.54 3.19
N LYS A 16 -11.00 0.64 3.71
CA LYS A 16 -11.12 1.87 2.91
C LYS A 16 -9.84 2.70 3.05
N ILE A 17 -9.44 3.36 1.96
CA ILE A 17 -8.29 4.28 1.94
C ILE A 17 -8.36 5.32 3.06
N ALA A 18 -9.56 5.86 3.34
CA ALA A 18 -9.74 6.87 4.38
C ALA A 18 -9.43 6.34 5.79
N ASP A 19 -9.78 5.09 6.07
CA ASP A 19 -9.54 4.46 7.38
C ASP A 19 -8.05 4.09 7.51
N VAL A 20 -7.45 3.52 6.46
CA VAL A 20 -6.00 3.25 6.44
C VAL A 20 -5.20 4.53 6.65
N ALA A 21 -5.54 5.63 5.97
CA ALA A 21 -4.85 6.91 6.16
C ALA A 21 -4.98 7.43 7.60
N ARG A 22 -6.17 7.30 8.21
CA ARG A 22 -6.42 7.74 9.59
C ARG A 22 -5.62 6.90 10.60
N GLU A 23 -5.61 5.58 10.42
CA GLU A 23 -5.01 4.64 11.38
C GLU A 23 -3.49 4.56 11.25
N THR A 24 -2.96 4.72 10.03
CA THR A 24 -1.51 4.69 9.77
C THR A 24 -0.84 6.06 9.88
N GLY A 25 -1.62 7.15 9.84
CA GLY A 25 -1.09 8.51 9.74
C GLY A 25 -0.48 8.85 8.37
N LEU A 26 -0.49 7.92 7.40
CA LEU A 26 0.05 8.16 6.07
C LEU A 26 -0.79 9.16 5.29
N ASN A 27 -0.12 9.91 4.43
CA ASN A 27 -0.80 10.81 3.50
C ASN A 27 -1.77 10.00 2.62
N ARG A 28 -3.05 10.39 2.64
CA ARG A 28 -4.11 9.74 1.85
C ARG A 28 -3.77 9.66 0.36
N GLY A 29 -3.13 10.69 -0.20
CA GLY A 29 -2.70 10.72 -1.59
C GLY A 29 -1.62 9.69 -1.90
N THR A 30 -0.71 9.41 -0.97
CA THR A 30 0.28 8.32 -1.09
C THR A 30 -0.42 6.97 -1.19
N ILE A 31 -1.34 6.66 -0.27
CA ILE A 31 -2.11 5.42 -0.30
C ILE A 31 -2.92 5.31 -1.60
N THR A 32 -3.59 6.38 -2.03
CA THR A 32 -4.35 6.39 -3.30
C THR A 32 -3.46 6.10 -4.51
N ARG A 33 -2.26 6.68 -4.59
CA ARG A 33 -1.34 6.43 -5.72
C ARG A 33 -0.78 5.01 -5.70
N MET A 34 -0.47 4.46 -4.52
CA MET A 34 -0.06 3.06 -4.37
C MET A 34 -1.19 2.11 -4.77
N TYR A 35 -2.42 2.36 -4.26
CA TYR A 35 -3.61 1.57 -4.54
C TYR A 35 -3.93 1.52 -6.04
N ASN A 36 -3.80 2.66 -6.74
CA ASN A 36 -4.04 2.76 -8.18
C ASN A 36 -2.80 2.51 -9.04
N GLU A 37 -1.68 2.08 -8.45
CA GLU A 37 -0.42 1.81 -9.16
C GLU A 37 0.11 2.99 -10.00
N THR A 38 -0.15 4.22 -9.57
CA THR A 38 0.31 5.47 -10.23
C THR A 38 1.46 6.16 -9.51
N ALA A 39 2.00 5.54 -8.45
CA ALA A 39 3.13 6.08 -7.71
C ALA A 39 4.44 5.95 -8.51
N THR A 40 5.13 7.08 -8.72
CA THR A 40 6.46 7.10 -9.37
C THR A 40 7.62 7.12 -8.37
N ARG A 41 7.32 7.49 -7.11
CA ARG A 41 8.23 7.48 -5.96
C ARG A 41 7.44 7.11 -4.73
N ILE A 42 8.06 6.31 -3.87
CA ILE A 42 7.49 5.86 -2.59
C ILE A 42 8.59 5.94 -1.55
N GLU A 43 8.24 6.42 -0.37
CA GLU A 43 9.15 6.47 0.77
C GLU A 43 9.11 5.14 1.52
N LEU A 44 10.27 4.68 2.01
CA LEU A 44 10.39 3.35 2.64
C LEU A 44 9.56 3.23 3.92
N ASP A 45 9.40 4.32 4.66
CA ASP A 45 8.56 4.42 5.85
C ASP A 45 7.09 4.13 5.55
N ALA A 46 6.59 4.57 4.39
CA ALA A 46 5.23 4.29 3.93
C ALA A 46 5.04 2.79 3.63
N ILE A 47 6.04 2.16 3.00
CA ILE A 47 6.03 0.71 2.73
C ILE A 47 6.04 -0.06 4.05
N GLU A 48 6.96 0.27 4.96
CA GLU A 48 7.07 -0.38 6.27
C GLU A 48 5.78 -0.23 7.08
N THR A 49 5.25 1.00 7.14
CA THR A 49 4.01 1.30 7.89
C THR A 49 2.84 0.49 7.35
N LEU A 50 2.67 0.42 6.03
CA LEU A 50 1.61 -0.38 5.42
C LEU A 50 1.80 -1.88 5.64
N CYS A 51 3.02 -2.41 5.53
CA CYS A 51 3.30 -3.82 5.80
C CYS A 51 2.93 -4.19 7.23
N ARG A 52 3.34 -3.37 8.21
CA ARG A 52 3.01 -3.58 9.63
C ARG A 52 1.52 -3.47 9.90
N TYR A 53 0.87 -2.42 9.39
CA TYR A 53 -0.56 -2.19 9.58
C TYR A 53 -1.43 -3.29 8.95
N LEU A 54 -1.08 -3.72 7.73
CA LEU A 54 -1.81 -4.78 7.03
C LEU A 54 -1.43 -6.19 7.53
N ASN A 55 -0.37 -6.29 8.34
CA ASN A 55 0.23 -7.54 8.78
C ASN A 55 0.58 -8.47 7.60
N VAL A 56 1.37 -7.93 6.67
CA VAL A 56 1.85 -8.62 5.45
C VAL A 56 3.35 -8.41 5.30
N LYS A 57 3.99 -9.25 4.50
CA LYS A 57 5.40 -9.05 4.15
C LYS A 57 5.55 -8.12 2.95
N ILE A 58 6.78 -7.68 2.70
CA ILE A 58 7.06 -6.78 1.57
C ILE A 58 6.78 -7.45 0.22
N GLU A 59 7.05 -8.75 0.09
CA GLU A 59 6.77 -9.54 -1.11
C GLU A 59 5.27 -9.71 -1.40
N ASP A 60 4.41 -9.60 -0.39
CA ASP A 60 2.97 -9.60 -0.59
C ASP A 60 2.50 -8.25 -1.16
N LEU A 61 3.18 -7.15 -0.81
CA LEU A 61 2.83 -5.80 -1.21
C LEU A 61 3.43 -5.40 -2.57
N TYR A 62 4.66 -5.84 -2.85
CA TYR A 62 5.41 -5.53 -4.07
C TYR A 62 5.97 -6.77 -4.75
N GLU A 63 5.85 -6.77 -6.08
CA GLU A 63 6.36 -7.84 -6.93
C GLU A 63 7.11 -7.25 -8.12
N LEU A 64 8.22 -7.88 -8.51
CA LEU A 64 8.83 -7.63 -9.81
C LEU A 64 8.22 -8.60 -10.82
N VAL A 65 7.44 -8.07 -11.76
CA VAL A 65 6.86 -8.82 -12.89
C VAL A 65 7.59 -8.48 -14.17
N ASP A 66 7.76 -9.42 -15.09
CA ASP A 66 8.32 -9.17 -16.42
C ASP A 66 7.28 -8.58 -17.38
#